data_AF-A0A6A4UZG7-F1
#
_entry.id   AF-A0A6A4UZG7-F1
#
_cell.length_a   1.000
_cell.length_b   1.000
_cell.length_c   1.000
_cell.angle_alpha   90.00
_cell.angle_beta   90.00
_cell.angle_gamma   90.00
#
_symmetry.space_group_name_H-M   'P 1'
#
loop_
_entity.id
_entity.type
_entity.pdbx_description
1 polymer ?
#
loop_
_entity_poly.entity_id
_entity_poly.type
_entity_poly.pdbx_seq_one_letter_code
_entity_poly.pdbx_strand_id
1 'polypeptide(L)'
;MLVKSSFACQLISLSLLLTPAAGQQSSIGQQQCTEPTERTSLLQELRALRDRFDEVINDVEYRQETNCEQHPLALPSNKTHLQEPVVRACARSCLQLRDQGGDPQDGVYWFTGMPVPMLCDFSHDGGGWTLLLTAVSRSGWDLLSVLRRSELTPSLEDNYSIMWHADAIRDLGRGDRFAYRIETQAETGRQRWGGVWLAPRQYSFVDETGSQTNVRIVRKFDRWTYKHLGIEKRMPWLNSPEDDKAVLTTNAFFDDHWWGTMVTNPEATENPYRHSPWIEPESVHSGTVLYWVREEVL
;
A
#
# COMPACT_ATOMS: atom_id res chain seq x y z
N MET A 1 2.74 34.58 16.18
CA MET A 1 1.52 35.32 16.58
C MET A 1 0.49 34.27 16.94
N LEU A 2 0.29 34.02 18.24
CA LEU A 2 -0.59 32.98 18.75
C LEU A 2 -2.05 33.38 18.54
N VAL A 3 -2.82 32.56 17.82
CA VAL A 3 -4.28 32.68 17.79
C VAL A 3 -4.84 31.90 18.97
N LYS A 4 -5.37 32.64 19.94
CA LYS A 4 -6.17 32.10 21.05
C LYS A 4 -7.51 31.61 20.51
N SER A 5 -7.88 30.36 20.74
CA SER A 5 -9.28 29.94 20.80
C SER A 5 -9.61 29.67 22.28
N SER A 6 -10.65 30.34 22.75
CA SER A 6 -11.16 30.26 24.12
C SER A 6 -12.42 29.39 24.07
N PHE A 7 -12.44 28.27 24.81
CA PHE A 7 -13.67 27.51 25.05
C PHE A 7 -13.93 27.45 26.55
N ALA A 8 -14.99 28.14 26.97
CA ALA A 8 -15.45 28.19 28.34
C ALA A 8 -16.43 27.02 28.59
N CYS A 9 -16.14 26.20 29.59
CA CYS A 9 -17.07 25.22 30.16
C CYS A 9 -17.88 25.92 31.27
N GLN A 10 -19.15 26.26 31.02
CA GLN A 10 -20.04 26.84 32.03
C GLN A 10 -20.63 25.75 32.92
N LEU A 11 -20.27 25.76 34.21
CA LEU A 11 -20.88 24.94 35.27
C LEU A 11 -22.19 25.57 35.74
N ILE A 12 -23.30 24.84 35.65
CA ILE A 12 -24.55 25.18 36.35
C ILE A 12 -24.43 24.65 37.79
N SER A 13 -24.33 25.55 38.77
CA SER A 13 -24.45 25.20 40.20
C SER A 13 -25.92 25.29 40.62
N LEU A 14 -26.50 24.18 41.07
CA LEU A 14 -27.77 24.18 41.81
C LEU A 14 -27.51 23.70 43.24
N SER A 15 -27.71 24.61 44.19
CA SER A 15 -27.57 24.40 45.62
C SER A 15 -28.73 23.56 46.16
N LEU A 16 -28.45 22.49 46.91
CA LEU A 16 -29.37 21.96 47.91
C LEU A 16 -28.60 21.33 49.08
N LEU A 17 -28.86 21.89 50.26
CA LEU A 17 -28.52 21.38 51.58
C LEU A 17 -29.30 20.09 51.84
N LEU A 18 -28.64 19.07 52.43
CA LEU A 18 -29.09 18.25 53.57
C LEU A 18 -28.11 17.06 53.79
N THR A 19 -27.76 16.83 55.05
CA THR A 19 -26.97 15.68 55.55
C THR A 19 -27.92 14.52 55.94
N PRO A 20 -27.44 13.37 56.48
CA PRO A 20 -27.03 12.20 55.69
C PRO A 20 -27.81 10.91 56.09
N ALA A 21 -28.03 9.96 55.17
CA ALA A 21 -28.32 8.57 55.56
C ALA A 21 -28.15 7.56 54.42
N ALA A 22 -27.53 6.44 54.79
CA ALA A 22 -27.61 5.11 54.17
C ALA A 22 -27.00 4.93 52.77
N GLY A 23 -26.01 4.03 52.72
CA GLY A 23 -25.26 3.70 51.52
C GLY A 23 -26.08 2.91 50.50
N GLN A 24 -25.89 3.29 49.25
CA GLN A 24 -26.01 2.44 48.08
C GLN A 24 -25.08 3.03 47.01
N GLN A 25 -24.05 2.27 46.62
CA GLN A 25 -23.14 2.65 45.54
C GLN A 25 -23.91 2.60 44.22
N SER A 26 -24.12 3.76 43.60
CA SER A 26 -24.49 3.88 42.19
C SER A 26 -23.24 4.33 41.42
N SER A 27 -22.78 3.50 40.48
CA SER A 27 -21.65 3.80 39.62
C SER A 27 -22.01 4.92 38.65
N ILE A 28 -21.45 6.11 38.86
CA ILE A 28 -21.49 7.20 37.87
C ILE A 28 -20.43 6.87 36.82
N GLY A 29 -20.87 6.57 35.59
CA GLY A 29 -20.00 6.39 34.45
C GLY A 29 -19.26 7.69 34.13
N GLN A 30 -17.95 7.68 34.31
CA GLN A 30 -17.09 8.72 33.72
C GLN A 30 -16.96 8.42 32.24
N GLN A 31 -17.71 9.15 31.41
CA GLN A 31 -17.49 9.17 29.98
C GLN A 31 -16.26 10.06 29.73
N GLN A 32 -15.12 9.40 29.51
CA GLN A 32 -13.86 10.08 29.25
C GLN A 32 -13.85 10.54 27.79
N CYS A 33 -14.08 11.84 27.57
CA CYS A 33 -13.85 12.48 26.29
C CYS A 33 -12.35 12.66 26.10
N THR A 34 -11.69 11.73 25.39
CA THR A 34 -10.33 11.95 24.87
C THR A 34 -10.44 12.74 23.57
N GLU A 35 -9.90 13.96 23.53
CA GLU A 35 -9.74 14.71 22.28
C GLU A 35 -8.74 13.99 21.35
N PRO A 36 -8.98 13.92 20.03
CA PRO A 36 -8.01 13.40 19.09
C PRO A 36 -6.74 14.27 19.08
N THR A 37 -5.58 13.65 19.18
CA THR A 37 -4.28 14.32 18.99
C THR A 37 -4.22 15.00 17.61
N GLU A 38 -3.47 16.10 17.48
CA GLU A 38 -3.27 16.86 16.22
C GLU A 38 -2.92 15.96 15.01
N ARG A 39 -2.21 14.85 15.26
CA ARG A 39 -1.86 13.80 14.26
C ARG A 39 -3.05 12.95 13.79
N THR A 40 -4.01 12.67 14.67
CA THR A 40 -5.27 11.99 14.30
C THR A 40 -6.12 12.90 13.40
N SER A 41 -6.06 14.22 13.61
CA SER A 41 -6.67 15.22 12.72
C SER A 41 -6.06 15.18 11.32
N LEU A 42 -4.72 15.15 11.20
CA LEU A 42 -4.04 15.10 9.90
C LEU A 42 -4.34 13.83 9.11
N LEU A 43 -4.41 12.67 9.77
CA LEU A 43 -4.79 11.41 9.10
C LEU A 43 -6.26 11.41 8.69
N GLN A 44 -7.15 11.99 9.49
CA GLN A 44 -8.55 12.19 9.07
C GLN A 44 -8.65 13.16 7.89
N GLU A 45 -7.84 14.22 7.86
CA GLU A 45 -7.78 15.17 6.76
C GLU A 45 -7.20 14.53 5.49
N LEU A 46 -6.17 13.68 5.60
CA LEU A 46 -5.64 12.90 4.48
C LEU A 46 -6.65 11.87 3.96
N ARG A 47 -7.38 11.20 4.85
CA ARG A 47 -8.49 10.31 4.48
C ARG A 47 -9.62 11.08 3.79
N ALA A 48 -10.01 12.25 4.31
CA ALA A 48 -11.02 13.10 3.69
C ALA A 48 -10.54 13.72 2.36
N LEU A 49 -9.25 14.02 2.23
CA LEU A 49 -8.64 14.42 0.95
C LEU A 49 -8.69 13.27 -0.04
N ARG A 50 -8.32 12.05 0.37
CA ARG A 50 -8.45 10.84 -0.43
C ARG A 50 -9.86 10.66 -0.95
N ASP A 51 -10.83 10.61 -0.05
CA ASP A 51 -12.21 10.30 -0.41
C ASP A 51 -12.79 11.36 -1.37
N ARG A 52 -12.41 12.64 -1.21
CA ARG A 52 -12.78 13.71 -2.15
C ARG A 52 -12.06 13.63 -3.50
N PHE A 53 -10.80 13.21 -3.53
CA PHE A 53 -10.07 13.01 -4.78
C PHE A 53 -10.65 11.82 -5.56
N ASP A 54 -11.03 10.74 -4.87
CA ASP A 54 -11.67 9.57 -5.48
C ASP A 54 -13.04 9.92 -6.07
N GLU A 55 -13.81 10.80 -5.42
CA GLU A 55 -15.08 11.33 -5.96
C GLU A 55 -14.86 12.13 -7.26
N VAL A 56 -13.81 12.96 -7.31
CA VAL A 56 -13.47 13.74 -8.52
C VAL A 56 -12.96 12.85 -9.66
N ILE A 57 -12.23 11.77 -9.37
CA ILE A 57 -11.77 10.82 -10.40
C ILE A 57 -12.96 10.05 -11.01
N ASN A 58 -13.94 9.65 -10.19
CA ASN A 58 -15.13 8.95 -10.65
C ASN A 58 -15.97 9.80 -11.64
N ASP A 59 -15.98 11.12 -11.51
CA ASP A 59 -16.69 12.03 -12.42
C ASP A 59 -15.99 12.21 -13.78
N VAL A 60 -14.70 11.88 -13.88
CA VAL A 60 -13.91 12.00 -15.13
C VAL A 60 -13.96 10.70 -15.96
N GLU A 61 -14.31 9.56 -15.36
CA GLU A 61 -14.16 8.23 -15.94
C GLU A 61 -15.38 7.72 -16.74
N TYR A 62 -15.93 8.55 -17.64
CA TYR A 62 -16.90 8.07 -18.63
C TYR A 62 -16.71 8.68 -20.02
N ARG A 63 -15.49 8.62 -20.56
CA ARG A 63 -15.32 8.54 -22.01
C ARG A 63 -15.02 7.10 -22.37
N GLN A 64 -16.03 6.45 -22.95
CA GLN A 64 -15.88 5.16 -23.59
C GLN A 64 -14.88 5.35 -24.75
N GLU A 65 -13.61 5.00 -24.53
CA GLU A 65 -12.57 5.01 -25.57
C GLU A 65 -12.98 4.00 -26.64
N THR A 66 -13.64 4.48 -27.69
CA THR A 66 -14.16 3.67 -28.79
C THR A 66 -13.04 3.22 -29.75
N ASN A 67 -11.82 3.69 -29.55
CA ASN A 67 -10.64 3.34 -30.35
C ASN A 67 -9.49 2.94 -29.40
N CYS A 68 -9.26 1.63 -29.27
CA CYS A 68 -8.18 1.04 -28.47
C CYS A 68 -7.47 -0.06 -29.29
N GLU A 69 -6.26 -0.45 -28.88
CA GLU A 69 -5.47 -1.49 -29.51
C GLU A 69 -5.51 -2.81 -28.71
N GLN A 70 -5.84 -3.92 -29.37
CA GLN A 70 -5.95 -5.24 -28.71
C GLN A 70 -4.59 -5.89 -28.39
N HIS A 71 -3.59 -5.64 -29.24
CA HIS A 71 -2.25 -6.23 -29.11
C HIS A 71 -1.16 -5.15 -29.23
N PRO A 72 -1.13 -4.17 -28.31
CA PRO A 72 -0.15 -3.11 -28.33
C PRO A 72 1.26 -3.64 -28.08
N LEU A 73 2.26 -2.93 -28.60
CA LEU A 73 3.66 -3.21 -28.30
C LEU A 73 4.04 -2.64 -26.93
N ALA A 74 4.84 -3.39 -26.18
CA ALA A 74 5.40 -2.96 -24.91
C ALA A 74 6.28 -1.71 -25.09
N LEU A 75 6.10 -0.71 -24.22
CA LEU A 75 7.04 0.39 -24.09
C LEU A 75 8.18 -0.01 -23.14
N PRO A 76 9.41 0.47 -23.36
CA PRO A 76 10.52 0.18 -22.46
C PRO A 76 10.37 0.93 -21.12
N SER A 77 10.71 0.28 -20.01
CA SER A 77 10.63 0.83 -18.65
C SER A 77 11.75 1.81 -18.28
N ASN A 78 12.82 1.89 -19.07
CA ASN A 78 13.98 2.75 -18.80
C ASN A 78 13.83 4.20 -19.30
N LYS A 79 12.62 4.59 -19.75
CA LYS A 79 12.37 5.94 -20.27
C LYS A 79 11.99 6.89 -19.14
N THR A 80 12.72 8.00 -19.04
CA THR A 80 12.48 9.08 -18.07
C THR A 80 11.24 9.92 -18.36
N HIS A 81 10.63 9.77 -19.52
CA HIS A 81 9.38 10.42 -19.88
C HIS A 81 8.55 9.51 -20.80
N LEU A 82 7.50 8.91 -20.26
CA LEU A 82 6.51 8.18 -21.05
C LEU A 82 5.38 9.15 -21.38
N GLN A 83 5.25 9.48 -22.66
CA GLN A 83 4.11 10.25 -23.13
C GLN A 83 2.92 9.31 -23.31
N GLU A 84 1.75 9.77 -22.90
CA GLU A 84 0.50 9.07 -23.15
C GLU A 84 0.26 8.91 -24.66
N PRO A 85 0.05 7.69 -25.16
CA PRO A 85 -0.26 7.47 -26.57
C PRO A 85 -1.70 7.88 -26.89
N VAL A 86 -1.93 8.25 -28.16
CA VAL A 86 -3.28 8.59 -28.66
C VAL A 86 -4.24 7.39 -28.60
N VAL A 87 -3.70 6.17 -28.70
CA VAL A 87 -4.45 4.91 -28.64
C VAL A 87 -3.88 4.09 -27.48
N ARG A 88 -4.77 3.66 -26.58
CA ARG A 88 -4.44 2.85 -25.42
C ARG A 88 -4.81 1.38 -25.64
N ALA A 89 -4.31 0.49 -24.80
CA ALA A 89 -4.63 -0.93 -24.84
C ALA A 89 -6.11 -1.17 -24.51
N CYS A 90 -6.77 -2.09 -25.23
CA CYS A 90 -8.15 -2.53 -24.99
C CYS A 90 -8.34 -3.35 -23.70
N ALA A 91 -7.53 -3.13 -22.68
CA ALA A 91 -7.57 -3.77 -21.38
C ALA A 91 -7.50 -2.69 -20.29
N ARG A 92 -7.80 -3.08 -19.05
CA ARG A 92 -7.66 -2.22 -17.86
C ARG A 92 -6.52 -2.65 -16.93
N SER A 93 -5.86 -3.75 -17.22
CA SER A 93 -4.77 -4.32 -16.42
C SER A 93 -3.88 -5.24 -17.23
N CYS A 94 -2.71 -5.56 -16.67
CA CYS A 94 -1.81 -6.57 -17.23
C CYS A 94 -2.50 -7.93 -17.37
N LEU A 95 -3.29 -8.36 -16.38
CA LEU A 95 -3.99 -9.65 -16.44
C LEU A 95 -4.99 -9.71 -17.60
N GLN A 96 -5.82 -8.66 -17.75
CA GLN A 96 -6.78 -8.59 -18.85
C GLN A 96 -6.10 -8.60 -20.22
N LEU A 97 -4.95 -7.93 -20.35
CA LEU A 97 -4.17 -7.95 -21.59
C LEU A 97 -3.61 -9.34 -21.89
N ARG A 98 -3.09 -10.04 -20.88
CA ARG A 98 -2.66 -11.44 -21.04
C ARG A 98 -3.80 -12.31 -21.55
N ASP A 99 -4.97 -12.16 -20.97
CA ASP A 99 -6.13 -13.02 -21.24
C ASP A 99 -6.81 -12.71 -22.59
N GLN A 100 -6.49 -11.56 -23.21
CA GLN A 100 -6.84 -11.26 -24.61
C GLN A 100 -5.98 -12.07 -25.61
N GLY A 101 -4.88 -12.67 -25.16
CA GLY A 101 -3.96 -13.42 -26.01
C GLY A 101 -3.00 -12.53 -26.80
N GLY A 102 -2.37 -13.08 -27.84
CA GLY A 102 -1.38 -12.36 -28.65
C GLY A 102 0.03 -12.27 -28.04
N ASP A 103 0.30 -13.05 -26.99
CA ASP A 103 1.62 -13.20 -26.34
C ASP A 103 2.31 -11.86 -26.01
N PRO A 104 1.66 -11.00 -25.20
CA PRO A 104 2.21 -9.68 -24.85
C PRO A 104 3.56 -9.82 -24.13
N GLN A 105 4.47 -8.90 -24.41
CA GLN A 105 5.83 -8.89 -23.88
C GLN A 105 5.91 -8.11 -22.56
N ASP A 106 6.87 -8.45 -21.69
CA ASP A 106 7.15 -7.66 -20.50
C ASP A 106 7.44 -6.20 -20.88
N GLY A 107 6.92 -5.26 -20.09
CA GLY A 107 7.17 -3.84 -20.29
C GLY A 107 5.99 -2.96 -19.89
N VAL A 108 6.01 -1.71 -20.35
CA VAL A 108 5.07 -0.69 -19.91
C VAL A 108 3.94 -0.52 -20.92
N TYR A 109 2.71 -0.41 -20.41
CA TYR A 109 1.50 -0.29 -21.20
C TYR A 109 0.61 0.83 -20.68
N TRP A 110 -0.11 1.47 -21.59
CA TRP A 110 -1.19 2.40 -21.27
C TRP A 110 -2.52 1.71 -21.47
N PHE A 111 -3.33 1.67 -20.42
CA PHE A 111 -4.60 0.95 -20.40
C PHE A 111 -5.79 1.90 -20.47
N THR A 112 -6.85 1.49 -21.14
CA THR A 112 -8.15 2.19 -21.10
C THR A 112 -8.63 2.31 -19.66
N GLY A 113 -9.12 3.49 -19.25
CA GLY A 113 -9.62 3.74 -17.89
C GLY A 113 -8.56 3.84 -16.78
N MET A 114 -7.26 3.71 -17.09
CA MET A 114 -6.20 3.91 -16.09
C MET A 114 -5.51 5.25 -16.31
N PRO A 115 -5.36 6.12 -15.29
CA PRO A 115 -4.76 7.45 -15.47
C PRO A 115 -3.23 7.39 -15.59
N VAL A 116 -2.61 6.22 -15.38
CA VAL A 116 -1.17 6.02 -15.31
C VAL A 116 -0.74 4.83 -16.18
N PRO A 117 0.49 4.86 -16.73
CA PRO A 117 1.07 3.68 -17.37
C PRO A 117 1.41 2.62 -16.32
N MET A 118 1.33 1.35 -16.70
CA MET A 118 1.59 0.22 -15.81
C MET A 118 2.66 -0.70 -16.39
N LEU A 119 3.58 -1.15 -15.54
CA LEU A 119 4.59 -2.13 -15.91
C LEU A 119 4.02 -3.54 -15.69
N CYS A 120 4.00 -4.31 -16.77
CA CYS A 120 3.50 -5.67 -16.80
C CYS A 120 4.65 -6.68 -16.83
N ASP A 121 4.51 -7.73 -16.02
CA ASP A 121 5.34 -8.93 -16.06
C ASP A 121 4.47 -10.13 -16.48
N PHE A 122 4.69 -10.57 -17.71
CA PHE A 122 4.09 -11.74 -18.35
C PHE A 122 4.99 -12.98 -18.25
N SER A 123 6.29 -12.81 -18.00
CA SER A 123 7.26 -13.89 -17.96
C SER A 123 7.22 -14.73 -16.68
N HIS A 124 6.87 -14.15 -15.53
CA HIS A 124 7.01 -14.81 -14.24
C HIS A 124 5.67 -15.25 -13.63
N ASP A 125 5.66 -16.41 -12.96
CA ASP A 125 4.54 -16.92 -12.16
C ASP A 125 3.20 -16.99 -12.91
N GLY A 126 3.22 -17.29 -14.21
CA GLY A 126 2.03 -17.35 -15.07
C GLY A 126 1.60 -16.00 -15.66
N GLY A 127 2.40 -14.95 -15.46
CA GLY A 127 2.20 -13.64 -16.07
C GLY A 127 0.96 -12.89 -15.59
N GLY A 128 0.72 -11.73 -16.20
CA GLY A 128 -0.41 -10.85 -15.91
C GLY A 128 -0.21 -10.05 -14.62
N TRP A 129 1.03 -9.85 -14.19
CA TRP A 129 1.36 -9.10 -12.98
C TRP A 129 1.50 -7.62 -13.28
N THR A 130 0.88 -6.78 -12.46
CA THR A 130 1.01 -5.33 -12.48
C THR A 130 1.96 -4.89 -11.37
N LEU A 131 3.02 -4.14 -11.70
CA LEU A 131 3.93 -3.56 -10.71
C LEU A 131 3.22 -2.45 -9.93
N LEU A 132 3.24 -2.55 -8.60
CA LEU A 132 2.69 -1.52 -7.71
C LEU A 132 3.76 -0.62 -7.12
N LEU A 133 4.91 -1.19 -6.77
CA LEU A 133 5.98 -0.47 -6.09
C LEU A 133 7.35 -1.04 -6.41
N THR A 134 8.31 -0.14 -6.60
CA THR A 134 9.74 -0.42 -6.62
C THR A 134 10.41 0.46 -5.58
N ALA A 135 11.13 -0.14 -4.63
CA ALA A 135 11.96 0.57 -3.67
C ALA A 135 13.41 0.12 -3.78
N VAL A 136 14.23 0.92 -4.46
CA VAL A 136 15.67 0.68 -4.66
C VAL A 136 16.53 1.32 -3.57
N SER A 137 16.02 2.37 -2.92
CA SER A 137 16.70 3.07 -1.83
C SER A 137 15.70 3.62 -0.83
N ARG A 138 16.17 3.97 0.38
CA ARG A 138 15.34 4.65 1.40
C ARG A 138 14.96 6.08 1.05
N SER A 139 15.55 6.68 0.01
CA SER A 139 15.44 8.12 -0.22
C SER A 139 14.02 8.57 -0.60
N GLY A 140 13.48 9.50 0.20
CA GLY A 140 12.22 10.20 -0.03
C GLY A 140 10.97 9.34 0.12
N TRP A 141 10.98 8.32 0.98
CA TRP A 141 9.80 7.53 1.29
C TRP A 141 9.09 8.03 2.55
N ASP A 142 7.78 8.21 2.44
CA ASP A 142 6.84 8.57 3.50
C ASP A 142 5.46 7.99 3.13
N LEU A 143 4.43 8.22 3.97
CA LEU A 143 3.09 7.69 3.73
C LEU A 143 2.41 8.23 2.45
N LEU A 144 2.79 9.40 1.96
CA LEU A 144 2.25 9.96 0.71
C LEU A 144 3.01 9.42 -0.50
N SER A 145 4.33 9.41 -0.44
CA SER A 145 5.16 8.94 -1.56
C SER A 145 5.10 7.41 -1.73
N VAL A 146 4.84 6.64 -0.66
CA VAL A 146 4.54 5.21 -0.81
C VAL A 146 3.23 4.97 -1.54
N LEU A 147 2.26 5.87 -1.45
CA LEU A 147 1.01 5.77 -2.21
C LEU A 147 1.23 6.12 -3.68
N ARG A 148 2.00 7.20 -3.94
CA ARG A 148 2.14 7.80 -5.26
C ARG A 148 3.54 8.37 -5.45
N ARG A 149 4.32 7.77 -6.34
CA ARG A 149 5.67 8.24 -6.67
C ARG A 149 6.04 7.88 -8.09
N SER A 150 6.50 8.87 -8.86
CA SER A 150 6.97 8.66 -10.23
C SER A 150 5.95 7.89 -11.09
N GLU A 151 4.66 8.16 -10.89
CA GLU A 151 3.55 7.33 -11.42
C GLU A 151 3.57 7.20 -12.96
N LEU A 152 4.15 8.17 -13.66
CA LEU A 152 4.28 8.20 -15.11
C LEU A 152 5.56 7.54 -15.64
N THR A 153 6.42 7.00 -14.78
CA THR A 153 7.66 6.33 -15.14
C THR A 153 7.83 5.02 -14.35
N PRO A 154 7.01 3.98 -14.63
CA PRO A 154 7.16 2.67 -14.04
C PRO A 154 8.55 2.11 -14.29
N SER A 155 9.25 1.71 -13.23
CA SER A 155 10.65 1.28 -13.29
C SER A 155 10.89 0.13 -12.31
N LEU A 156 11.76 -0.81 -12.70
CA LEU A 156 12.30 -1.84 -11.81
C LEU A 156 13.60 -1.38 -11.13
N GLU A 157 14.15 -0.25 -11.55
CA GLU A 157 15.49 0.24 -11.18
C GLU A 157 15.45 1.58 -10.45
N ASP A 158 14.30 2.25 -10.42
CA ASP A 158 14.08 3.52 -9.75
C ASP A 158 12.92 3.44 -8.75
N ASN A 159 12.95 4.29 -7.73
CA ASN A 159 11.86 4.38 -6.76
C ASN A 159 10.55 4.80 -7.48
N TYR A 160 9.54 3.93 -7.43
CA TYR A 160 8.27 4.04 -8.11
C TYR A 160 7.15 3.53 -7.21
N SER A 161 5.98 4.16 -7.25
CA SER A 161 4.77 3.63 -6.63
C SER A 161 3.49 4.12 -7.29
N ILE A 162 2.57 3.19 -7.52
CA ILE A 162 1.16 3.43 -7.85
C ILE A 162 0.24 2.70 -6.85
N MET A 163 0.70 2.48 -5.61
CA MET A 163 -0.06 1.80 -4.55
C MET A 163 -1.46 2.37 -4.36
N TRP A 164 -1.67 3.66 -4.62
CA TRP A 164 -2.99 4.30 -4.65
C TRP A 164 -4.00 3.60 -5.56
N HIS A 165 -3.56 3.10 -6.70
CA HIS A 165 -4.41 2.45 -7.70
C HIS A 165 -4.55 0.94 -7.47
N ALA A 166 -3.84 0.36 -6.50
CA ALA A 166 -3.74 -1.09 -6.31
C ALA A 166 -5.10 -1.75 -6.03
N ASP A 167 -5.95 -1.10 -5.22
CA ASP A 167 -7.28 -1.59 -4.89
C ASP A 167 -8.23 -1.51 -6.10
N ALA A 168 -8.12 -0.46 -6.91
CA ALA A 168 -8.88 -0.34 -8.16
C ALA A 168 -8.49 -1.43 -9.16
N ILE A 169 -7.18 -1.74 -9.29
CA ILE A 169 -6.68 -2.86 -10.11
C ILE A 169 -7.21 -4.20 -9.57
N ARG A 170 -7.10 -4.44 -8.27
CA ARG A 170 -7.66 -5.63 -7.60
C ARG A 170 -9.15 -5.78 -7.91
N ASP A 171 -9.91 -4.69 -7.90
CA ASP A 171 -11.35 -4.75 -8.10
C ASP A 171 -11.79 -5.02 -9.54
N LEU A 172 -10.87 -5.00 -10.51
CA LEU A 172 -11.11 -5.51 -11.86
C LEU A 172 -11.34 -7.03 -11.87
N GLY A 173 -10.81 -7.75 -10.88
CA GLY A 173 -10.95 -9.19 -10.73
C GLY A 173 -12.32 -9.60 -10.19
N ARG A 174 -12.79 -10.77 -10.63
CA ARG A 174 -14.09 -11.35 -10.23
C ARG A 174 -13.99 -12.49 -9.20
N GLY A 175 -12.78 -12.97 -8.92
CA GLY A 175 -12.54 -14.05 -7.96
C GLY A 175 -12.79 -13.64 -6.51
N ASP A 176 -12.84 -14.59 -5.58
CA ASP A 176 -12.97 -14.33 -4.13
C ASP A 176 -11.64 -13.92 -3.48
N ARG A 177 -10.54 -14.07 -4.23
CA ARG A 177 -9.16 -13.78 -3.84
C ARG A 177 -8.41 -13.13 -4.99
N PHE A 178 -7.38 -12.38 -4.63
CA PHE A 178 -6.35 -11.90 -5.55
C PHE A 178 -4.99 -12.44 -5.12
N ALA A 179 -3.99 -12.32 -5.99
CA ALA A 179 -2.61 -12.60 -5.66
C ALA A 179 -1.77 -11.34 -5.56
N TYR A 180 -0.78 -11.40 -4.67
CA TYR A 180 0.29 -10.41 -4.62
C TYR A 180 1.64 -11.13 -4.59
N ARG A 181 2.66 -10.47 -5.13
CA ARG A 181 4.03 -10.98 -5.15
C ARG A 181 4.96 -9.95 -4.55
N ILE A 182 5.82 -10.42 -3.65
CA ILE A 182 6.90 -9.61 -3.08
C ILE A 182 8.20 -10.27 -3.50
N GLU A 183 9.09 -9.46 -4.07
CA GLU A 183 10.46 -9.82 -4.38
C GLU A 183 11.37 -8.80 -3.69
N THR A 184 12.44 -9.27 -3.08
CA THR A 184 13.46 -8.41 -2.48
C THR A 184 14.83 -8.83 -3.00
N GLN A 185 15.82 -7.96 -2.91
CA GLN A 185 17.12 -8.10 -3.57
C GLN A 185 17.00 -8.30 -5.09
N ALA A 186 16.01 -7.65 -5.73
CA ALA A 186 15.74 -7.82 -7.16
C ALA A 186 16.93 -7.44 -8.07
N GLU A 187 17.85 -6.61 -7.58
CA GLU A 187 19.13 -6.29 -8.21
C GLU A 187 20.05 -7.52 -8.37
N THR A 188 19.82 -8.58 -7.60
CA THR A 188 20.56 -9.85 -7.67
C THR A 188 19.85 -10.91 -8.50
N GLY A 189 18.62 -10.64 -8.95
CA GLY A 189 17.75 -11.54 -9.69
C GLY A 189 16.29 -11.45 -9.25
N ARG A 190 15.38 -11.85 -10.13
CA ARG A 190 13.94 -11.91 -9.85
C ARG A 190 13.59 -13.10 -8.94
N GLN A 191 12.42 -13.03 -8.30
CA GLN A 191 11.86 -14.08 -7.44
C GLN A 191 12.80 -14.46 -6.28
N ARG A 192 13.30 -13.45 -5.56
CA ARG A 192 14.19 -13.63 -4.40
C ARG A 192 13.54 -13.17 -3.11
N TRP A 193 13.86 -13.88 -2.03
CA TRP A 193 13.60 -13.54 -0.62
C TRP A 193 12.18 -13.10 -0.27
N GLY A 194 11.18 -13.54 -1.02
CA GLY A 194 9.77 -13.25 -0.78
C GLY A 194 8.87 -14.40 -1.23
N GLY A 195 7.85 -14.11 -2.02
CA GLY A 195 6.93 -15.14 -2.48
C GLY A 195 5.74 -14.60 -3.23
N VAL A 196 4.81 -15.52 -3.51
CA VAL A 196 3.48 -15.23 -4.03
C VAL A 196 2.46 -15.68 -2.99
N TRP A 197 1.51 -14.81 -2.69
CA TRP A 197 0.44 -15.06 -1.74
C TRP A 197 -0.91 -14.83 -2.38
N LEU A 198 -1.93 -15.47 -1.83
CA LEU A 198 -3.33 -15.14 -2.06
C LEU A 198 -3.90 -14.42 -0.85
N ALA A 199 -4.68 -13.37 -1.10
CA ALA A 199 -5.44 -12.62 -0.10
C ALA A 199 -6.94 -12.61 -0.46
N PRO A 200 -7.85 -12.59 0.55
CA PRO A 200 -9.27 -12.34 0.33
C PRO A 200 -9.51 -11.02 -0.41
N ARG A 201 -10.48 -11.00 -1.34
CA ARG A 201 -10.76 -9.83 -2.19
C ARG A 201 -11.06 -8.56 -1.41
N GLN A 202 -11.66 -8.66 -0.22
CA GLN A 202 -11.97 -7.49 0.61
C GLN A 202 -10.74 -6.85 1.26
N TYR A 203 -9.54 -7.42 1.11
CA TYR A 203 -8.31 -6.84 1.65
C TYR A 203 -7.78 -5.73 0.75
N SER A 204 -7.30 -4.65 1.38
CA SER A 204 -6.76 -3.44 0.78
C SER A 204 -5.24 -3.39 0.80
N PHE A 205 -4.63 -2.90 -0.27
CA PHE A 205 -3.21 -2.58 -0.33
C PHE A 205 -2.83 -1.34 0.48
N VAL A 206 -3.81 -0.52 0.87
CA VAL A 206 -3.63 0.71 1.65
C VAL A 206 -4.21 0.61 3.06
N ASP A 207 -4.36 -0.61 3.58
CA ASP A 207 -4.72 -0.85 4.99
C ASP A 207 -3.69 -0.22 5.93
N GLU A 208 -4.19 0.45 6.97
CA GLU A 208 -3.36 1.11 8.00
C GLU A 208 -3.39 0.35 9.34
N THR A 209 -4.07 -0.80 9.39
CA THR A 209 -4.32 -1.54 10.65
C THR A 209 -3.41 -2.75 10.84
N GLY A 210 -2.85 -3.29 9.75
CA GLY A 210 -2.09 -4.53 9.76
C GLY A 210 -2.93 -5.77 10.08
N SER A 211 -4.26 -5.67 10.10
CA SER A 211 -5.16 -6.75 10.52
C SER A 211 -5.38 -7.84 9.45
N GLN A 212 -4.87 -7.62 8.24
CA GLN A 212 -5.08 -8.44 7.05
C GLN A 212 -4.23 -9.73 7.04
N THR A 213 -4.55 -10.66 7.93
CA THR A 213 -3.72 -11.83 8.27
C THR A 213 -4.12 -13.14 7.58
N ASN A 214 -5.30 -13.22 6.96
CA ASN A 214 -5.79 -14.44 6.29
C ASN A 214 -5.18 -14.65 4.89
N VAL A 215 -3.85 -14.55 4.80
CA VAL A 215 -3.09 -14.74 3.57
C VAL A 215 -2.59 -16.19 3.45
N ARG A 216 -2.52 -16.69 2.22
CA ARG A 216 -2.02 -18.03 1.90
C ARG A 216 -0.84 -17.94 0.96
N ILE A 217 0.36 -18.30 1.42
CA ILE A 217 1.51 -18.44 0.54
C ILE A 217 1.27 -19.59 -0.45
N VAL A 218 1.46 -19.33 -1.74
CA VAL A 218 1.35 -20.34 -2.81
C VAL A 218 2.69 -20.63 -3.46
N ARG A 219 3.64 -19.69 -3.37
CA ARG A 219 5.02 -19.89 -3.80
C ARG A 219 5.96 -19.17 -2.86
N LYS A 220 7.03 -19.84 -2.48
CA LYS A 220 8.11 -19.26 -1.67
C LYS A 220 9.34 -19.02 -2.54
N PHE A 221 9.95 -17.86 -2.37
CA PHE A 221 11.22 -17.50 -2.99
C PHE A 221 12.32 -17.59 -1.93
N ASP A 222 13.40 -18.31 -2.25
CA ASP A 222 14.46 -18.69 -1.31
C ASP A 222 13.93 -19.43 -0.05
N ARG A 223 14.78 -19.54 0.98
CA ARG A 223 14.50 -20.30 2.20
C ARG A 223 14.27 -19.34 3.37
N TRP A 224 13.01 -19.23 3.78
CA TRP A 224 12.59 -18.47 4.96
C TRP A 224 11.33 -19.07 5.58
N THR A 225 11.00 -18.68 6.81
CA THR A 225 9.74 -19.01 7.49
C THR A 225 9.13 -17.75 8.07
N TYR A 226 7.81 -17.75 8.30
CA TYR A 226 7.20 -16.65 9.03
C TYR A 226 7.79 -16.54 10.43
N LYS A 227 8.14 -15.32 10.85
CA LYS A 227 8.69 -15.03 12.18
C LYS A 227 8.70 -13.52 12.43
N HIS A 228 8.79 -13.18 13.71
CA HIS A 228 8.89 -11.81 14.21
C HIS A 228 10.10 -11.04 13.64
N LEU A 229 11.26 -11.71 13.52
CA LEU A 229 12.46 -11.13 12.91
C LEU A 229 12.48 -11.33 11.38
N GLY A 230 11.33 -11.24 10.72
CA GLY A 230 11.22 -11.53 9.30
C GLY A 230 9.86 -11.19 8.71
N ILE A 231 9.48 -11.91 7.66
CA ILE A 231 8.15 -11.78 7.08
C ILE A 231 7.13 -12.33 8.09
N GLU A 232 6.11 -11.55 8.38
CA GLU A 232 4.96 -11.96 9.17
C GLU A 232 3.80 -12.40 8.28
N LYS A 233 2.90 -13.25 8.81
CA LYS A 233 1.82 -13.84 8.00
C LYS A 233 0.65 -12.86 7.81
N ARG A 234 0.85 -11.84 6.97
CA ARG A 234 -0.14 -10.84 6.58
C ARG A 234 0.17 -10.18 5.24
N MET A 235 -0.78 -9.39 4.73
CA MET A 235 -0.46 -8.42 3.70
C MET A 235 0.44 -7.31 4.23
N PRO A 236 1.34 -6.75 3.40
CA PRO A 236 1.95 -5.47 3.68
C PRO A 236 0.88 -4.41 3.97
N TRP A 237 1.15 -3.56 4.96
CA TRP A 237 0.25 -2.51 5.41
C TRP A 237 1.01 -1.21 5.66
N LEU A 238 0.29 -0.09 5.57
CA LEU A 238 0.82 1.26 5.77
C LEU A 238 0.96 1.52 7.26
N ASN A 239 2.19 1.54 7.74
CA ASN A 239 2.45 1.78 9.15
C ASN A 239 2.49 3.29 9.41
N SER A 240 1.36 3.80 9.89
CA SER A 240 1.11 5.21 10.14
C SER A 240 1.25 5.62 11.61
N PRO A 241 0.91 4.77 12.61
CA PRO A 241 1.09 5.07 14.02
C PRO A 241 2.37 4.44 14.60
N GLU A 242 3.03 5.17 15.50
CA GLU A 242 4.01 4.66 16.48
C GLU A 242 5.44 4.31 16.02
N ASP A 243 5.68 3.92 14.77
CA ASP A 243 7.04 3.66 14.28
C ASP A 243 7.39 4.66 13.17
N ASP A 244 8.27 5.62 13.45
CA ASP A 244 8.72 6.60 12.47
C ASP A 244 9.55 5.96 11.36
N LYS A 245 9.93 4.68 11.50
CA LYS A 245 10.91 4.01 10.65
C LYS A 245 10.27 3.15 9.55
N ALA A 246 9.28 2.32 9.83
CA ALA A 246 8.61 1.49 8.81
C ALA A 246 7.44 2.22 8.15
N VAL A 247 7.41 2.30 6.81
CA VAL A 247 6.32 2.92 6.04
C VAL A 247 5.38 1.86 5.44
N LEU A 248 5.96 0.84 4.82
CA LEU A 248 5.25 -0.32 4.29
C LEU A 248 5.91 -1.57 4.84
N THR A 249 5.17 -2.34 5.61
CA THR A 249 5.74 -3.47 6.35
C THR A 249 4.77 -4.62 6.49
N THR A 250 5.32 -5.81 6.71
CA THR A 250 4.54 -6.96 7.19
C THR A 250 4.60 -7.09 8.70
N ASN A 251 5.43 -6.32 9.40
CA ASN A 251 5.62 -6.40 10.84
C ASN A 251 4.28 -6.39 11.61
N ALA A 252 4.20 -7.20 12.65
CA ALA A 252 3.04 -7.37 13.50
C ALA A 252 3.13 -6.62 14.83
N PHE A 253 4.32 -6.14 15.19
CA PHE A 253 4.63 -5.66 16.53
C PHE A 253 5.18 -4.24 16.49
N PHE A 254 4.73 -3.39 17.41
CA PHE A 254 5.24 -2.03 17.60
C PHE A 254 6.38 -2.04 18.64
N ASP A 255 7.41 -2.83 18.37
CA ASP A 255 8.62 -2.87 19.19
C ASP A 255 9.84 -2.41 18.37
N ASP A 256 11.03 -2.48 18.97
CA ASP A 256 12.27 -2.05 18.32
C ASP A 256 12.68 -2.95 17.13
N HIS A 257 11.94 -4.04 16.86
CA HIS A 257 12.23 -5.01 15.80
C HIS A 257 11.23 -4.88 14.66
N TRP A 258 11.61 -4.07 13.70
CA TRP A 258 10.82 -3.66 12.54
C TRP A 258 11.19 -4.46 11.29
N TRP A 259 11.41 -5.77 11.45
CA TRP A 259 11.71 -6.70 10.37
C TRP A 259 10.49 -6.94 9.46
N GLY A 260 10.71 -7.56 8.31
CA GLY A 260 9.66 -7.72 7.30
C GLY A 260 9.22 -6.38 6.69
N THR A 261 10.07 -5.35 6.76
CA THR A 261 9.79 -4.01 6.24
C THR A 261 10.25 -3.90 4.80
N MET A 262 9.34 -3.43 3.94
CA MET A 262 9.57 -3.21 2.52
C MET A 262 10.09 -1.81 2.27
N VAL A 263 9.41 -0.81 2.86
CA VAL A 263 9.74 0.61 2.70
C VAL A 263 9.96 1.22 4.06
N THR A 264 11.05 1.97 4.16
CA THR A 264 11.52 2.61 5.38
C THR A 264 11.55 4.12 5.18
N ASN A 265 11.11 4.88 6.17
CA ASN A 265 11.23 6.33 6.21
C ASN A 265 12.70 6.71 6.47
N PRO A 266 13.33 7.51 5.58
CA PRO A 266 14.71 7.95 5.77
C PRO A 266 14.87 9.00 6.87
N GLU A 267 13.81 9.73 7.23
CA GLU A 267 13.84 10.79 8.24
C GLU A 267 13.71 10.27 9.67
N ALA A 268 13.47 8.96 9.82
CA ALA A 268 13.36 8.32 11.12
C ALA A 268 14.67 8.43 11.90
N THR A 269 14.57 8.91 13.14
CA THR A 269 15.76 9.08 13.99
C THR A 269 16.37 7.72 14.30
N GLU A 270 17.70 7.60 14.17
CA GLU A 270 18.45 6.37 14.50
C GLU A 270 18.17 5.15 13.61
N ASN A 271 18.11 5.34 12.29
CA ASN A 271 17.99 4.22 11.34
C ASN A 271 19.37 3.76 10.77
N PRO A 272 19.91 2.61 11.22
CA PRO A 272 21.24 2.14 10.80
C PRO A 272 21.25 1.42 9.44
N TYR A 273 20.08 1.10 8.85
CA TYR A 273 20.00 0.21 7.71
C TYR A 273 20.05 0.95 6.39
N ARG A 274 20.89 0.54 5.42
CA ARG A 274 20.93 1.16 4.08
C ARG A 274 19.67 0.87 3.25
N HIS A 275 19.13 -0.34 3.37
CA HIS A 275 17.85 -0.82 2.82
C HIS A 275 16.99 -1.33 3.98
N SER A 276 15.67 -1.38 3.83
CA SER A 276 14.77 -1.83 4.91
C SER A 276 15.19 -3.18 5.51
N PRO A 277 15.13 -3.35 6.85
CA PRO A 277 15.37 -4.64 7.49
C PRO A 277 14.33 -5.66 7.06
N TRP A 278 14.79 -6.81 6.54
CA TRP A 278 13.92 -7.78 5.88
C TRP A 278 13.76 -9.10 6.64
N ILE A 279 14.76 -9.97 6.68
CA ILE A 279 14.71 -11.28 7.37
C ILE A 279 16.02 -11.57 8.09
N GLU A 280 15.99 -11.77 9.42
CA GLU A 280 17.17 -12.11 10.22
C GLU A 280 17.26 -13.61 10.55
N PRO A 281 18.39 -14.30 10.29
CA PRO A 281 19.64 -13.79 9.72
C PRO A 281 19.75 -13.95 8.19
N GLU A 282 18.76 -14.57 7.53
CA GLU A 282 18.92 -15.12 6.18
C GLU A 282 19.07 -14.04 5.10
N SER A 283 18.40 -12.89 5.26
CA SER A 283 18.40 -11.78 4.32
C SER A 283 18.18 -10.46 5.05
N VAL A 284 19.22 -10.00 5.75
CA VAL A 284 19.08 -8.86 6.66
C VAL A 284 18.69 -7.54 5.97
N HIS A 285 19.01 -7.42 4.68
CA HIS A 285 18.63 -6.27 3.86
C HIS A 285 17.65 -6.67 2.77
N SER A 286 16.63 -5.84 2.58
CA SER A 286 15.66 -5.97 1.49
C SER A 286 16.24 -5.70 0.10
N GLY A 287 17.37 -4.99 -0.04
CA GLY A 287 17.87 -4.60 -1.36
C GLY A 287 16.81 -3.79 -2.14
N THR A 288 16.68 -4.06 -3.45
CA THR A 288 15.55 -3.59 -4.26
C THR A 288 14.31 -4.44 -3.98
N VAL A 289 13.24 -3.78 -3.53
CA VAL A 289 11.93 -4.39 -3.34
C VAL A 289 11.05 -4.16 -4.56
N LEU A 290 10.39 -5.21 -5.03
CA LEU A 290 9.32 -5.14 -6.03
C LEU A 290 8.03 -5.71 -5.43
N TYR A 291 6.95 -4.96 -5.55
CA TYR A 291 5.63 -5.37 -5.09
C TYR A 291 4.64 -5.38 -6.24
N TRP A 292 3.92 -6.48 -6.40
CA TRP A 292 3.07 -6.74 -7.56
C TRP A 292 1.68 -7.19 -7.13
N VAL A 293 0.70 -6.92 -7.98
CA VAL A 293 -0.66 -7.46 -7.88
C VAL A 293 -1.02 -8.26 -9.13
N ARG A 294 -1.85 -9.28 -8.93
CA ARG A 294 -2.63 -9.93 -9.97
C ARG A 294 -4.03 -10.19 -9.43
N GLU A 295 -5.01 -9.56 -10.04
CA GLU A 295 -6.37 -9.40 -9.51
C GLU A 295 -7.23 -10.66 -9.54
N GLU A 296 -6.77 -11.75 -10.16
CA GLU A 296 -7.50 -13.02 -10.15
C GLU A 296 -6.56 -14.22 -10.03
N VAL A 297 -6.93 -15.13 -9.12
CA VAL A 297 -6.44 -16.50 -9.10
C VAL A 297 -7.63 -17.39 -8.73
N LEU A 298 -8.06 -18.23 -9.68
CA LEU A 298 -9.00 -19.32 -9.46
C LEU A 298 -8.36 -20.44 -8.62
#